data_AF-A0A398DFL2-F1
#
_entry.id   AF-A0A398DFL2-F1
#
_cell.length_a   1.000
_cell.length_b   1.000
_cell.length_c   1.000
_cell.angle_alpha   90.00
_cell.angle_beta   90.00
_cell.angle_gamma   90.00
#
_symmetry.space_group_name_H-M   'P 1'
#
loop_
_entity.id
_entity.type
_entity.pdbx_description
1 polymer ?
#
loop_
_entity_poly.entity_id
_entity_poly.type
_entity_poly.pdbx_seq_one_letter_code
_entity_poly.pdbx_strand_id
1 'polypeptide(L)'
;DAAPEIVAGRTFVPIRFIAETFGSTVTWLPETRGITITLGSTTIILQIENATGVINGKIVALDAAPYIKNSRSMVPLRVISESFGSDVAWNAAKHVITITHLLP
;
A
#
# COMPACT_ATOMS: atom_id res chain seq x y z
N ASP A 1 10.06 -8.44 11.10
CA ASP A 1 9.21 -7.71 10.15
C ASP A 1 7.90 -7.32 10.85
N ALA A 2 7.15 -6.35 10.35
CA ALA A 2 5.84 -6.02 10.91
C ALA A 2 4.74 -6.84 10.22
N ALA A 3 3.75 -7.32 10.96
CA ALA A 3 2.66 -8.11 10.38
C ALA A 3 1.59 -7.19 9.76
N PRO A 4 0.84 -7.66 8.75
CA PRO A 4 -0.43 -7.05 8.38
C PRO A 4 -1.35 -6.87 9.59
N GLU A 5 -2.11 -5.79 9.62
CA GLU A 5 -3.07 -5.53 10.68
C GLU A 5 -4.39 -4.98 10.16
N ILE A 6 -5.46 -5.16 10.92
CA ILE A 6 -6.79 -4.62 10.59
C ILE A 6 -7.09 -3.47 11.53
N VAL A 7 -7.31 -2.28 10.98
CA VAL A 7 -7.72 -1.09 11.73
C VAL A 7 -9.01 -0.55 11.13
N ALA A 8 -10.05 -0.44 11.96
CA ALA A 8 -11.37 0.03 11.55
C ALA A 8 -11.91 -0.66 10.26
N GLY A 9 -11.78 -1.99 10.20
CA GLY A 9 -12.24 -2.82 9.07
C GLY A 9 -11.37 -2.75 7.81
N ARG A 10 -10.21 -2.08 7.86
CA ARG A 10 -9.29 -1.94 6.72
C ARG A 10 -7.99 -2.65 6.99
N THR A 11 -7.45 -3.35 5.99
CA THR A 11 -6.17 -4.04 6.07
C THR A 11 -5.03 -3.08 5.78
N PHE A 12 -4.12 -2.96 6.74
CA PHE A 12 -2.88 -2.23 6.64
C PHE A 12 -1.72 -3.22 6.58
N VAL A 13 -0.73 -2.89 5.75
CA VAL A 13 0.49 -3.67 5.65
C VAL A 13 1.69 -2.75 5.77
N PRO A 14 2.84 -3.25 6.27
CA PRO A 14 4.07 -2.50 6.22
C PRO A 14 4.47 -2.28 4.76
N ILE A 15 4.94 -1.09 4.43
CA ILE A 15 5.28 -0.76 3.04
C ILE A 15 6.34 -1.70 2.42
N ARG A 16 7.25 -2.25 3.25
CA ARG A 16 8.27 -3.21 2.80
C ARG A 16 7.66 -4.53 2.30
N PHE A 17 6.57 -4.97 2.91
CA PHE A 17 5.85 -6.17 2.47
C PHE A 17 5.39 -6.04 1.01
N ILE A 18 4.93 -4.84 0.62
CA ILE A 18 4.55 -4.55 -0.78
C ILE A 18 5.77 -4.68 -1.70
N ALA A 19 6.91 -4.07 -1.31
CA ALA A 19 8.14 -4.12 -2.11
C ALA A 19 8.58 -5.56 -2.40
N GLU A 20 8.61 -6.40 -1.37
CA GLU A 20 9.05 -7.79 -1.48
C GLU A 20 8.05 -8.66 -2.25
N THR A 21 6.74 -8.44 -2.05
CA THR A 21 5.69 -9.26 -2.67
C THR A 21 5.53 -8.97 -4.16
N PHE A 22 5.59 -7.69 -4.55
CA PHE A 22 5.36 -7.25 -5.92
C PHE A 22 6.66 -7.00 -6.71
N GLY A 23 7.82 -7.01 -6.06
CA GLY A 23 9.07 -6.57 -6.67
C GLY A 23 9.11 -5.07 -6.96
N SER A 24 8.32 -4.27 -6.23
CA SER A 24 8.24 -2.82 -6.42
C SER A 24 9.37 -2.09 -5.68
N THR A 25 9.81 -0.96 -6.22
CA THR A 25 10.74 -0.04 -5.53
C THR A 25 9.97 0.89 -4.61
N VAL A 26 10.44 1.04 -3.37
CA VAL A 26 9.87 1.98 -2.39
C VAL A 26 10.89 3.03 -2.01
N THR A 27 10.48 4.29 -2.05
CA THR A 27 11.28 5.45 -1.61
C THR A 27 10.53 6.21 -0.53
N TRP A 28 11.19 6.43 0.60
CA TRP A 28 10.70 7.29 1.67
C TRP A 28 11.25 8.71 1.50
N LEU A 29 10.37 9.71 1.53
CA LEU A 29 10.68 11.13 1.43
C LEU A 29 10.45 11.77 2.81
N PRO A 30 11.50 11.93 3.64
CA PRO A 30 11.34 12.37 5.03
C PRO A 30 10.80 13.80 5.14
N GLU A 31 11.16 14.69 4.21
CA GLU A 31 10.76 16.10 4.22
C GLU A 31 9.24 16.29 4.16
N THR A 32 8.57 15.45 3.37
CA THR A 32 7.11 15.53 3.17
C THR A 32 6.36 14.43 3.93
N ARG A 33 7.07 13.55 4.65
CA ARG A 33 6.53 12.27 5.14
C ARG A 33 5.86 11.47 4.02
N GLY A 34 6.46 11.53 2.83
CA GLY A 34 5.96 10.93 1.60
C GLY A 34 6.51 9.52 1.36
N ILE A 35 5.71 8.70 0.70
CA ILE A 35 6.06 7.35 0.27
C ILE A 35 5.84 7.29 -1.24
N THR A 36 6.88 6.99 -2.00
CA THR A 36 6.78 6.71 -3.43
C THR A 36 6.98 5.22 -3.67
N ILE A 37 6.10 4.62 -4.45
CA ILE A 37 6.12 3.19 -4.78
C ILE A 37 6.09 3.11 -6.30
N THR A 38 7.02 2.37 -6.88
CA THR A 38 7.13 2.21 -8.33
C THR A 38 7.18 0.74 -8.69
N LEU A 39 6.27 0.31 -9.57
CA LEU A 39 6.22 -1.03 -10.13
C LEU A 39 6.00 -0.94 -11.65
N GLY A 40 7.03 -1.28 -12.44
CA GLY A 40 6.99 -1.10 -13.89
C GLY A 40 6.72 0.35 -14.26
N SER A 41 5.60 0.61 -14.96
CA SER A 41 5.14 1.96 -15.31
C SER A 41 4.23 2.61 -14.27
N THR A 42 3.80 1.86 -13.24
CA THR A 42 2.89 2.38 -12.21
C THR A 42 3.68 3.10 -11.12
N THR A 43 3.27 4.32 -10.79
CA THR A 43 3.79 5.10 -9.67
C THR A 43 2.67 5.48 -8.72
N ILE A 44 2.87 5.20 -7.43
CA ILE A 44 1.96 5.55 -6.34
C ILE A 44 2.71 6.47 -5.38
N ILE A 45 2.13 7.62 -5.08
CA ILE A 45 2.63 8.57 -4.10
C ILE A 45 1.60 8.68 -2.99
N LEU A 46 2.03 8.39 -1.77
CA LEU A 46 1.23 8.49 -0.56
C LEU A 46 1.93 9.42 0.42
N GLN A 47 1.17 9.93 1.40
CA GLN A 47 1.71 10.75 2.47
C GLN A 47 1.11 10.29 3.80
N ILE A 48 1.94 10.23 4.84
CA ILE A 48 1.47 9.87 6.19
C ILE A 48 0.40 10.87 6.65
N GLU A 49 -0.65 10.36 7.31
CA GLU A 49 -1.80 11.12 7.83
C GLU A 49 -2.64 11.83 6.75
N ASN A 50 -2.38 11.54 5.46
CA ASN A 50 -3.15 12.07 4.34
C ASN A 50 -4.00 10.97 3.69
N ALA A 51 -5.31 11.15 3.65
CA ALA A 51 -6.25 10.25 2.97
C ALA A 51 -6.38 10.52 1.46
N THR A 52 -5.38 11.18 0.87
CA THR A 52 -5.28 11.44 -0.57
C THR A 52 -3.95 10.90 -1.07
N GLY A 53 -4.00 10.14 -2.16
CA GLY A 53 -2.83 9.63 -2.87
C GLY A 53 -2.76 10.13 -4.30
N VAL A 54 -1.63 9.90 -4.96
CA VAL A 54 -1.47 10.13 -6.39
C VAL A 54 -1.06 8.82 -7.06
N ILE A 55 -1.85 8.34 -8.02
CA ILE A 55 -1.59 7.13 -8.79
C ILE A 55 -1.44 7.53 -10.25
N ASN A 56 -0.28 7.28 -10.84
CA ASN A 56 0.03 7.63 -12.23
C ASN A 56 -0.30 9.09 -12.57
N GLY A 57 0.01 10.00 -11.64
CA GLY A 57 -0.26 11.44 -11.76
C GLY A 57 -1.71 11.87 -11.47
N LYS A 58 -2.64 10.94 -11.21
CA LYS A 58 -4.03 11.25 -10.86
C LYS A 58 -4.23 11.24 -9.35
N ILE A 59 -4.91 12.25 -8.84
CA ILE A 59 -5.30 12.33 -7.42
C ILE A 59 -6.42 11.33 -7.15
N VAL A 60 -6.26 10.51 -6.11
CA VAL A 60 -7.21 9.48 -5.70
C VAL A 60 -7.46 9.57 -4.19
N ALA A 61 -8.72 9.47 -3.80
CA ALA A 61 -9.10 9.39 -2.39
C ALA A 61 -8.79 7.99 -1.83
N LEU A 62 -8.22 7.96 -0.63
CA LEU A 62 -7.90 6.72 0.07
C LEU A 62 -9.00 6.42 1.09
N ASP A 63 -9.38 5.15 1.19
CA ASP A 63 -10.33 4.72 2.21
C ASP A 63 -9.80 4.96 3.63
N ALA A 64 -8.48 5.02 3.82
CA ALA A 64 -7.82 5.46 5.04
C ALA A 64 -6.44 6.06 4.77
N ALA A 65 -6.01 6.97 5.65
CA ALA A 65 -4.68 7.54 5.59
C ALA A 65 -3.61 6.52 6.01
N PRO A 66 -2.44 6.48 5.34
CA PRO A 66 -1.25 5.81 5.85
C PRO A 66 -0.83 6.38 7.20
N TYR A 67 -0.22 5.56 8.05
CA TYR A 67 0.29 6.00 9.37
C TYR A 67 1.62 5.34 9.70
N ILE A 68 2.29 5.84 10.73
CA ILE A 68 3.49 5.21 11.27
C ILE A 68 3.14 4.50 12.57
N LYS A 69 3.52 3.22 12.67
CA LYS A 69 3.42 2.42 13.90
C LYS A 69 4.71 1.66 14.12
N ASN A 70 5.26 1.73 15.33
CA ASN A 70 6.51 1.05 15.69
C ASN A 70 7.65 1.30 14.68
N SER A 71 7.80 2.55 14.23
CA SER A 71 8.79 2.95 13.22
C SER A 71 8.64 2.24 11.86
N ARG A 72 7.40 1.90 11.48
CA ARG A 72 7.03 1.34 10.18
C ARG A 72 5.90 2.13 9.57
N SER A 73 6.03 2.44 8.28
CA SER A 73 4.95 3.03 7.49
C SER A 73 3.94 1.93 7.14
N MET A 74 2.73 2.09 7.67
CA MET A 74 1.58 1.23 7.44
C MET A 74 0.72 1.87 6.36
N VAL A 75 0.49 1.13 5.27
CA VAL A 75 -0.27 1.61 4.11
C VAL A 75 -1.54 0.77 3.91
N PRO A 76 -2.65 1.36 3.46
CA PRO A 76 -3.84 0.61 3.09
C PRO A 76 -3.51 -0.33 1.93
N LEU A 77 -3.76 -1.62 2.09
CA LEU A 77 -3.41 -2.62 1.08
C LEU A 77 -4.21 -2.43 -0.23
N ARG A 78 -5.48 -2.02 -0.11
CA ARG A 78 -6.41 -1.89 -1.24
C ARG A 78 -5.92 -0.93 -2.33
N VAL A 79 -5.48 0.27 -1.95
CA VAL A 79 -5.04 1.26 -2.94
C VAL A 79 -3.83 0.75 -3.73
N ILE A 80 -2.94 0.00 -3.07
CA ILE A 80 -1.76 -0.56 -3.70
C ILE A 80 -2.14 -1.65 -4.70
N SER A 81 -3.02 -2.58 -4.31
CA SER A 81 -3.43 -3.67 -5.17
C SER A 81 -4.18 -3.21 -6.41
N GLU A 82 -5.15 -2.31 -6.23
CA GLU A 82 -5.95 -1.76 -7.33
C GLU A 82 -5.06 -0.99 -8.32
N SER A 83 -4.08 -0.24 -7.80
CA SER A 83 -3.12 0.49 -8.64
C SER A 83 -2.25 -0.42 -9.50
N PHE A 84 -1.98 -1.64 -9.05
CA PHE A 84 -1.20 -2.64 -9.77
C PHE A 84 -2.06 -3.55 -10.65
N GLY A 85 -3.34 -3.25 -10.85
CA GLY A 85 -4.26 -4.07 -11.65
C GLY A 85 -4.44 -5.49 -11.08
N SER A 86 -4.22 -5.64 -9.77
CA SER A 86 -4.32 -6.92 -9.08
C SER A 86 -5.50 -6.89 -8.11
N ASP A 87 -6.30 -7.95 -8.11
CA ASP A 87 -7.29 -8.15 -7.08
C ASP A 87 -6.60 -8.64 -5.81
N VAL A 88 -6.95 -8.03 -4.67
CA VAL A 88 -6.48 -8.50 -3.37
C VAL A 88 -7.64 -8.98 -2.53
N ALA A 89 -7.59 -10.27 -2.19
CA ALA A 89 -8.43 -10.88 -1.20
C ALA A 89 -7.63 -11.08 0.08
N TRP A 90 -8.09 -10.45 1.16
CA TRP A 90 -7.57 -10.72 2.50
C TRP A 90 -8.42 -11.80 3.18
N ASN A 91 -7.78 -12.90 3.57
CA ASN A 91 -8.40 -13.91 4.43
C ASN A 91 -7.98 -13.66 5.89
N ALA A 92 -8.86 -12.98 6.62
CA ALA A 92 -8.63 -12.65 8.03
C ALA A 92 -8.50 -13.89 8.94
N ALA A 93 -9.21 -14.98 8.65
CA ALA A 93 -9.15 -16.20 9.47
C ALA A 93 -7.80 -16.93 9.34
N LYS A 94 -7.21 -16.88 8.15
CA LYS A 94 -5.92 -17.53 7.86
C LYS A 94 -4.72 -16.58 7.94
N HIS A 95 -4.97 -15.28 8.14
CA HIS A 95 -3.97 -14.22 8.00
C HIS A 95 -3.23 -14.28 6.65
N VAL A 96 -3.97 -14.61 5.57
CA VAL A 96 -3.40 -14.79 4.23
C VAL A 96 -3.87 -13.65 3.32
N ILE A 97 -2.92 -12.95 2.72
CA ILE A 97 -3.18 -12.04 1.59
C ILE A 97 -3.06 -12.87 0.31
N THR A 98 -4.14 -12.94 -0.46
CA THR A 98 -4.13 -13.49 -1.82
C THR A 98 -4.14 -12.34 -2.80
N ILE A 99 -3.09 -12.25 -3.62
CA ILE A 99 -3.00 -11.32 -4.74
C ILE A 99 -3.26 -12.13 -6.00
N THR A 100 -4.27 -11.75 -6.75
CA THR A 100 -4.59 -12.32 -8.05
C THR A 100 -4.23 -11.31 -9.13
N HIS A 101 -3.17 -11.61 -9.86
CA HIS A 101 -2.80 -10.84 -11.04
C HIS A 101 -3.71 -11.27 -12.20
N LEU A 102 -4.55 -10.36 -12.71
CA LEU A 102 -5.29 -10.60 -13.93
C LEU A 102 -4.30 -10.46 -15.10
N LEU A 103 -3.79 -11.58 -15.60
CA LEU A 103 -3.07 -11.57 -16.87
C LEU A 103 -4.05 -11.17 -18.00
N PRO A 104 -3.61 -10.40 -19.00
CA PRO A 104 -4.41 -10.06 -20.18
C PRO A 104 -4.77 -11.29 -21.02
#